data_AF-A4T7L1-F1
#
_entry.id   AF-A4T7L1-F1
#
_cell.length_a   1.000
_cell.length_b   1.000
_cell.length_c   1.000
_cell.angle_alpha   90.00
_cell.angle_beta   90.00
_cell.angle_gamma   90.00
#
_symmetry.space_group_name_H-M   'P 1'
#
loop_
_entity.id
_entity.type
_entity.pdbx_description
1 polymer ?
#
loop_
_entity_poly.entity_id
_entity_poly.type
_entity_poly.pdbx_seq_one_letter_code
_entity_poly.pdbx_strand_id
1 'polypeptide(L)'
;MNFVGLDLAWGEKNQTGVAVVDSDGRLLHVGAATDDDSIAAAIAPYTAEECLVAIDAPLIVKNATGHRPAETRFNRDFSRFEAGARPAFTDRPEFKHPRAARIAERLGLDTDPSSAAPRRAIEVYPHPATVVLFDLDRTLKYKRGPFEDRHRELLRLMTFIEGLDDATPRLRVNRSVAWVELRKRVEAATKPSHLDRDEDPVDAVICAYVGLYWYHRPDDVTIYGDHASGYILTPSLPKSRLPEAAPTKKPRPDRRADLTRPSAVVAEYAARRPALVEATDHYLALVTGLLDDAGINYLSVAARTKTVESFAAKTRRRGADGKPLYSEPLVEVTDLIGLRVITYLREDVDTVANLLAEEMRLLDDRDMGQETAREGRWGYASRHLLVGVEGVQQPASIQVRTVLQHAWAEFEHEIRYKGSIPEAYVPDLDRRFTLAAGLLELADREFSAVRERLRTALPETAEPEIGSDPRIPTPVLATYLGNRFPDAGWSRTDHYAWIAGLLLDLGIDSIDEVEAALAGIDTDAVNAAMDYRYPAGAVRRLDDALLALYGTDYIRLQDNSHRVKLLEARLARLRPV
;
A
#
# COMPACT_ATOMS: atom_id res chain seq x y z
N MET A 1 -0.42 -28.33 36.04
CA MET A 1 -1.05 -27.70 34.86
C MET A 1 0.00 -27.27 33.86
N ASN A 2 -0.24 -27.48 32.56
CA ASN A 2 0.62 -26.99 31.47
C ASN A 2 -0.03 -25.85 30.70
N PHE A 3 0.79 -24.90 30.25
CA PHE A 3 0.40 -23.78 29.40
C PHE A 3 0.99 -23.98 28.02
N VAL A 4 0.14 -24.19 27.02
CA VAL A 4 0.55 -24.43 25.64
C VAL A 4 0.31 -23.15 24.85
N GLY A 5 1.27 -22.74 24.04
CA GLY A 5 1.17 -21.62 23.12
C GLY A 5 1.25 -22.08 21.69
N LEU A 6 0.35 -21.60 20.84
CA LEU A 6 0.30 -21.88 19.41
C LEU A 6 0.28 -20.56 18.63
N ASP A 7 1.34 -20.28 17.88
CA ASP A 7 1.31 -19.22 16.85
C ASP A 7 0.79 -19.84 15.55
N LEU A 8 -0.53 -19.80 15.38
CA LEU A 8 -1.25 -20.67 14.46
C LEU A 8 -1.44 -20.01 13.09
N ALA A 9 -0.79 -20.55 12.06
CA ALA A 9 -1.07 -20.13 10.70
C ALA A 9 -2.51 -20.50 10.29
N TRP A 10 -3.21 -19.57 9.64
CA TRP A 10 -4.61 -19.78 9.25
C TRP A 10 -4.82 -20.91 8.23
N GLY A 11 -3.81 -21.21 7.40
CA GLY A 11 -3.82 -22.29 6.42
C GLY A 11 -3.08 -23.55 6.89
N GLU A 12 -3.51 -24.73 6.41
CA GLU A 12 -3.06 -26.06 6.87
C GLU A 12 -1.66 -26.50 6.45
N LYS A 13 -1.02 -25.78 5.52
CA LYS A 13 0.31 -26.11 4.99
C LYS A 13 1.43 -25.22 5.52
N ASN A 14 1.06 -24.20 6.27
CA ASN A 14 1.99 -23.21 6.79
C ASN A 14 2.48 -23.63 8.16
N GLN A 15 3.73 -23.30 8.44
CA GLN A 15 4.36 -23.54 9.72
C GLN A 15 3.55 -22.90 10.86
N THR A 16 3.52 -23.57 12.00
CA THR A 16 2.89 -23.12 13.25
C THR A 16 3.89 -23.28 14.37
N GLY A 17 4.09 -22.22 15.14
CA GLY A 17 4.92 -22.28 16.33
C GLY A 17 4.22 -23.04 17.45
N VAL A 18 4.98 -23.84 18.20
CA VAL A 18 4.48 -24.59 19.36
C VAL A 18 5.41 -24.37 20.53
N ALA A 19 4.86 -24.00 21.68
CA ALA A 19 5.61 -23.90 22.94
C ALA A 19 4.80 -24.44 24.12
N VAL A 20 5.49 -24.95 25.14
CA VAL A 20 4.86 -25.44 26.37
C VAL A 20 5.62 -24.97 27.58
N VAL A 21 4.90 -24.42 28.56
CA VAL A 21 5.41 -23.91 29.82
C VAL A 21 4.71 -24.61 30.99
N ASP A 22 5.46 -25.01 32.03
CA ASP A 22 4.89 -25.58 33.26
C ASP A 22 4.34 -24.50 34.20
N SER A 23 3.65 -24.90 35.27
CA SER A 23 3.11 -23.98 36.27
C SER A 23 4.16 -23.20 37.07
N ASP A 24 5.42 -23.62 37.04
CA ASP A 24 6.52 -22.85 37.63
C ASP A 24 7.19 -21.94 36.59
N GLY A 25 6.67 -21.85 35.36
CA GLY A 25 7.23 -21.02 34.30
C GLY A 25 8.43 -21.62 33.56
N ARG A 26 8.72 -22.92 33.66
CA ARG A 26 9.80 -23.56 32.88
C ARG A 26 9.30 -23.86 31.47
N LEU A 27 10.10 -23.49 30.47
CA LEU A 27 9.83 -23.88 29.07
C LEU A 27 10.18 -25.35 28.87
N LEU A 28 9.16 -26.19 28.71
CA LEU A 28 9.27 -27.64 28.52
C LEU A 28 9.48 -28.03 27.05
N HIS A 29 8.90 -27.26 26.13
CA HIS A 29 8.95 -27.53 24.69
C HIS A 29 8.92 -26.21 23.91
N VAL A 30 9.67 -26.15 22.81
CA VAL A 30 9.57 -25.10 21.78
C VAL A 30 9.95 -25.69 20.43
N GLY A 31 9.16 -25.40 19.41
CA GLY A 31 9.37 -25.97 18.07
C GLY A 31 8.34 -25.47 17.06
N ALA A 32 8.33 -26.11 15.91
CA ALA A 32 7.40 -25.83 14.83
C ALA A 32 6.69 -27.12 14.38
N ALA A 33 5.45 -26.97 13.93
CA ALA A 33 4.63 -28.01 13.32
C ALA A 33 4.05 -27.50 12.01
N THR A 34 3.69 -28.39 11.08
CA THR A 34 3.29 -28.01 9.71
C THR A 34 1.81 -28.21 9.43
N ASP A 35 1.15 -29.10 10.18
CA ASP A 35 -0.24 -29.51 9.98
C ASP A 35 -0.92 -29.84 11.32
N ASP A 36 -2.23 -30.08 11.29
CA ASP A 36 -3.03 -30.27 12.52
C ASP A 36 -2.64 -31.57 13.27
N ASP A 37 -2.15 -32.59 12.55
CA ASP A 37 -1.68 -33.85 13.14
C ASP A 37 -0.37 -33.68 13.89
N SER A 38 0.60 -32.99 13.28
CA SER A 38 1.89 -32.69 13.91
C SER A 38 1.74 -31.72 15.08
N ILE A 39 0.82 -30.74 15.00
CA ILE A 39 0.47 -29.89 16.16
C ILE A 39 -0.07 -30.75 17.30
N ALA A 40 -1.08 -31.58 17.03
CA ALA A 40 -1.69 -32.44 18.05
C ALA A 40 -0.67 -33.41 18.67
N ALA A 41 0.20 -34.00 17.86
CA ALA A 41 1.27 -34.89 18.32
C ALA A 41 2.29 -34.17 19.22
N ALA A 42 2.70 -32.94 18.85
CA ALA A 42 3.67 -32.16 19.62
C ALA A 42 3.15 -31.79 21.02
N ILE A 43 1.85 -31.52 21.16
CA ILE A 43 1.25 -31.06 22.43
C ILE A 43 0.52 -32.17 23.21
N ALA A 44 0.33 -33.36 22.63
CA ALA A 44 -0.34 -34.49 23.28
C ALA A 44 0.23 -34.84 24.67
N PRO A 45 1.57 -34.88 24.90
CA PRO A 45 2.12 -35.17 26.23
C PRO A 45 1.72 -34.15 27.30
N TYR A 46 1.36 -32.94 26.89
CA TYR A 46 1.12 -31.81 27.77
C TYR A 46 -0.35 -31.46 27.94
N THR A 47 -1.22 -32.07 27.13
CA THR A 47 -2.67 -31.79 27.07
C THR A 47 -3.54 -32.97 27.53
N ALA A 48 -2.91 -34.06 28.02
CA ALA A 48 -3.61 -35.21 28.57
C ALA A 48 -4.31 -34.91 29.91
N GLU A 49 -3.67 -34.12 30.77
CA GLU A 49 -4.19 -33.66 32.06
C GLU A 49 -4.64 -32.19 32.00
N GLU A 50 -4.58 -31.47 33.13
CA GLU A 50 -4.96 -30.07 33.22
C GLU A 50 -4.06 -29.17 32.35
N CYS A 51 -4.68 -28.46 31.41
CA CYS A 51 -3.98 -27.60 30.46
C CYS A 51 -4.79 -26.36 30.07
N LEU A 52 -4.05 -25.32 29.68
CA LEU A 52 -4.59 -24.14 29.01
C LEU A 52 -3.81 -23.92 27.71
N VAL A 53 -4.51 -23.95 26.58
CA VAL A 53 -3.95 -23.74 25.25
C VAL A 53 -4.27 -22.33 24.76
N ALA A 54 -3.27 -21.47 24.67
CA ALA A 54 -3.37 -20.12 24.15
C ALA A 54 -2.99 -20.09 22.66
N ILE A 55 -3.93 -19.67 21.81
CA ILE A 55 -3.82 -19.78 20.35
C ILE A 55 -3.87 -18.38 19.71
N ASP A 56 -2.86 -18.03 18.92
CA ASP A 56 -2.86 -16.83 18.05
C ASP A 56 -3.68 -17.09 16.77
N ALA A 57 -4.98 -17.29 16.95
CA ALA A 57 -5.93 -17.36 15.84
C ALA A 57 -7.37 -17.28 16.35
N PRO A 58 -8.31 -16.77 15.52
CA PRO A 58 -9.72 -16.74 15.85
C PRO A 58 -10.28 -18.11 16.26
N LEU A 59 -10.79 -18.23 17.49
CA LEU A 59 -11.51 -19.44 17.94
C LEU A 59 -12.97 -19.42 17.48
N ILE A 60 -13.60 -18.26 17.51
CA ILE A 60 -15.04 -18.11 17.28
C ILE A 60 -15.25 -16.96 16.31
N VAL A 61 -15.82 -17.28 15.14
CA VAL A 61 -16.14 -16.32 14.08
C VAL A 61 -17.60 -16.55 13.66
N LYS A 62 -18.43 -15.52 13.77
CA LYS A 62 -19.88 -15.59 13.50
C LYS A 62 -20.38 -14.52 12.52
N ASN A 63 -19.61 -13.47 12.31
CA ASN A 63 -19.92 -12.39 11.40
C ASN A 63 -19.62 -12.80 9.94
N ALA A 64 -20.52 -12.43 9.02
CA ALA A 64 -20.34 -12.69 7.59
C ALA A 64 -19.19 -11.87 6.99
N THR A 65 -19.08 -10.60 7.37
CA THR A 65 -18.04 -9.66 6.89
C THR A 65 -17.51 -8.78 8.02
N GLY A 66 -16.40 -8.08 7.78
CA GLY A 66 -15.86 -7.05 8.68
C GLY A 66 -15.19 -7.59 9.94
N HIS A 67 -15.04 -6.72 10.95
CA HIS A 67 -14.49 -7.07 12.27
C HIS A 67 -15.56 -7.64 13.19
N ARG A 68 -15.20 -8.64 14.01
CA ARG A 68 -15.97 -9.05 15.19
C ARG A 68 -16.03 -7.89 16.20
N PRO A 69 -17.03 -7.90 17.11
CA PRO A 69 -17.06 -6.98 18.24
C PRO A 69 -15.79 -7.03 19.10
N ALA A 70 -15.12 -8.19 19.13
CA ALA A 70 -13.81 -8.40 19.73
C ALA A 70 -12.73 -7.52 19.09
N GLU A 71 -12.44 -7.69 17.79
CA GLU A 71 -11.38 -6.89 17.15
C GLU A 71 -11.69 -5.40 17.16
N THR A 72 -12.97 -5.01 17.07
CA THR A 72 -13.35 -3.60 17.11
C THR A 72 -12.94 -2.95 18.44
N ARG A 73 -13.26 -3.60 19.57
CA ARG A 73 -12.90 -3.10 20.90
C ARG A 73 -11.39 -3.20 21.14
N PHE A 74 -10.79 -4.29 20.68
CA PHE A 74 -9.35 -4.54 20.77
C PHE A 74 -8.54 -3.47 20.01
N ASN A 75 -8.93 -3.17 18.77
CA ASN A 75 -8.27 -2.20 17.91
C ASN A 75 -8.36 -0.77 18.44
N ARG A 76 -9.46 -0.43 19.11
CA ARG A 76 -9.58 0.88 19.79
C ARG A 76 -8.41 1.11 20.77
N ASP A 77 -8.00 0.06 21.48
CA ASP A 77 -6.97 0.18 22.50
C ASP A 77 -5.57 -0.05 21.88
N PHE A 78 -5.44 -0.98 20.93
CA PHE A 78 -4.14 -1.45 20.43
C PHE A 78 -3.66 -0.89 19.08
N SER A 79 -4.54 -0.31 18.24
CA SER A 79 -4.14 0.18 16.90
C SER A 79 -3.06 1.26 16.95
N ARG A 80 -3.04 2.10 17.99
CA ARG A 80 -2.04 3.17 18.15
C ARG A 80 -0.61 2.65 18.38
N PHE A 81 -0.46 1.40 18.83
CA PHE A 81 0.82 0.73 18.98
C PHE A 81 1.18 -0.10 17.73
N GLU A 82 0.40 0.02 16.64
CA GLU A 82 0.50 -0.82 15.44
C GLU A 82 0.20 -2.31 15.68
N ALA A 83 -0.54 -2.60 16.76
CA ALA A 83 -0.84 -3.94 17.22
C ALA A 83 -2.33 -4.30 17.00
N GLY A 84 -2.94 -3.77 15.94
CA GLY A 84 -4.34 -4.01 15.62
C GLY A 84 -4.58 -5.39 15.02
N ALA A 85 -5.66 -6.05 15.42
CA ALA A 85 -6.15 -7.29 14.86
C ALA A 85 -6.85 -7.08 13.51
N ARG A 86 -6.59 -8.01 12.59
CA ARG A 86 -7.23 -8.06 11.27
C ARG A 86 -8.66 -8.60 11.39
N PRO A 87 -9.56 -8.26 10.45
CA PRO A 87 -10.92 -8.78 10.49
C PRO A 87 -10.94 -10.29 10.19
N ALA A 88 -11.63 -11.05 11.04
CA ALA A 88 -12.00 -12.44 10.82
C ALA A 88 -13.51 -12.53 10.56
N PHE A 89 -13.91 -13.17 9.47
CA PHE A 89 -15.30 -13.25 9.03
C PHE A 89 -15.56 -14.44 8.10
N THR A 90 -16.78 -15.00 8.13
CA THR A 90 -17.11 -16.30 7.52
C THR A 90 -17.18 -16.30 5.99
N ASP A 91 -17.26 -15.13 5.34
CA ASP A 91 -17.16 -15.08 3.87
C ASP A 91 -15.75 -15.47 3.38
N ARG A 92 -14.73 -15.42 4.26
CA ARG A 92 -13.43 -16.05 3.99
C ARG A 92 -13.51 -17.55 4.30
N PRO A 93 -13.14 -18.44 3.35
CA PRO A 93 -13.19 -19.88 3.56
C PRO A 93 -12.48 -20.37 4.82
N GLU A 94 -11.33 -19.79 5.15
CA GLU A 94 -10.50 -20.13 6.31
C GLU A 94 -11.22 -19.95 7.66
N PHE A 95 -12.24 -19.09 7.73
CA PHE A 95 -12.96 -18.76 8.98
C PHE A 95 -14.37 -19.31 9.04
N LYS A 96 -14.80 -20.12 8.05
CA LYS A 96 -16.08 -20.86 8.14
C LYS A 96 -16.02 -21.91 9.26
N HIS A 97 -14.87 -22.57 9.38
CA HIS A 97 -14.52 -23.43 10.51
C HIS A 97 -13.08 -23.09 10.92
N PRO A 98 -12.89 -22.06 11.76
CA PRO A 98 -11.57 -21.55 12.08
C PRO A 98 -10.64 -22.65 12.58
N ARG A 99 -9.40 -22.67 12.08
CA ARG A 99 -8.42 -23.73 12.42
C ARG A 99 -8.22 -23.91 13.92
N ALA A 100 -8.20 -22.82 14.69
CA ALA A 100 -8.11 -22.87 16.15
C ALA A 100 -9.29 -23.63 16.79
N ALA A 101 -10.51 -23.44 16.27
CA ALA A 101 -11.70 -24.15 16.74
C ALA A 101 -11.57 -25.66 16.50
N ARG A 102 -11.08 -26.06 15.32
CA ARG A 102 -10.86 -27.47 14.96
C ARG A 102 -9.86 -28.14 15.90
N ILE A 103 -8.76 -27.46 16.22
CA ILE A 103 -7.74 -27.95 17.15
C ILE A 103 -8.34 -28.09 18.55
N ALA A 104 -9.11 -27.10 19.02
CA ALA A 104 -9.79 -27.15 20.32
C ALA A 104 -10.80 -28.31 20.39
N GLU A 105 -11.62 -28.50 19.36
CA GLU A 105 -12.58 -29.60 19.23
C GLU A 105 -11.87 -30.97 19.26
N ARG A 106 -10.81 -31.12 18.45
CA ARG A 106 -10.02 -32.35 18.37
C ARG A 106 -9.42 -32.75 19.72
N LEU A 107 -9.00 -31.78 20.52
CA LEU A 107 -8.39 -32.00 21.83
C LEU A 107 -9.42 -32.04 22.96
N GLY A 108 -10.69 -31.73 22.69
CA GLY A 108 -11.74 -31.65 23.71
C GLY A 108 -11.50 -30.53 24.71
N LEU A 109 -11.12 -29.35 24.24
CA LEU A 109 -10.84 -28.17 25.06
C LEU A 109 -12.06 -27.26 25.15
N ASP A 110 -12.38 -26.80 26.35
CA ASP A 110 -13.42 -25.79 26.55
C ASP A 110 -12.90 -24.41 26.10
N THR A 111 -13.68 -23.71 25.29
CA THR A 111 -13.33 -22.41 24.71
C THR A 111 -14.01 -21.24 25.40
N ASP A 112 -14.83 -21.47 26.44
CA ASP A 112 -15.38 -20.38 27.24
C ASP A 112 -14.30 -19.83 28.17
N PRO A 113 -13.91 -18.55 28.05
CA PRO A 113 -12.87 -17.97 28.90
C PRO A 113 -13.33 -17.82 30.37
N SER A 114 -14.62 -17.96 30.66
CA SER A 114 -15.15 -18.01 32.02
C SER A 114 -15.21 -19.43 32.61
N SER A 115 -14.87 -20.45 31.81
CA SER A 115 -14.92 -21.84 32.23
C SER A 115 -13.87 -22.18 33.29
N ALA A 116 -14.31 -23.00 34.25
CA ALA A 116 -13.46 -23.66 35.25
C ALA A 116 -13.05 -25.08 34.83
N ALA A 117 -13.29 -25.49 33.58
CA ALA A 117 -12.87 -26.79 33.07
C ALA A 117 -11.34 -26.96 33.19
N PRO A 118 -10.85 -28.17 33.48
CA PRO A 118 -9.42 -28.43 33.62
C PRO A 118 -8.66 -28.32 32.29
N ARG A 119 -9.35 -28.39 31.15
CA ARG A 119 -8.75 -28.42 29.81
C ARG A 119 -9.41 -27.34 28.97
N ARG A 120 -8.68 -26.26 28.69
CA ARG A 120 -9.22 -25.04 28.08
C ARG A 120 -8.40 -24.56 26.90
N ALA A 121 -9.06 -23.83 25.99
CA ALA A 121 -8.43 -23.09 24.92
C ALA A 121 -8.86 -21.61 24.97
N ILE A 122 -7.92 -20.71 24.71
CA ILE A 122 -8.18 -19.27 24.62
C ILE A 122 -7.55 -18.67 23.37
N GLU A 123 -8.22 -17.65 22.83
CA GLU A 123 -7.71 -16.84 21.73
C GLU A 123 -6.84 -15.71 22.32
N VAL A 124 -5.59 -15.65 21.88
CA VAL A 124 -4.62 -14.62 22.30
C VAL A 124 -4.03 -13.90 21.08
N TYR A 125 -3.28 -12.83 21.32
CA TYR A 125 -2.55 -12.14 20.27
C TYR A 125 -1.16 -11.71 20.81
N PRO A 126 -0.06 -12.30 20.32
CA PRO A 126 1.28 -12.08 20.87
C PRO A 126 1.77 -10.65 20.68
N HIS A 127 1.53 -10.01 19.53
CA HIS A 127 2.04 -8.65 19.27
C HIS A 127 1.52 -7.61 20.30
N PRO A 128 0.21 -7.47 20.56
CA PRO A 128 -0.36 -6.67 21.64
C PRO A 128 0.12 -7.07 23.04
N ALA A 129 0.28 -8.37 23.29
CA ALA A 129 0.82 -8.84 24.56
C ALA A 129 2.24 -8.31 24.80
N THR A 130 3.13 -8.35 23.79
CA THR A 130 4.50 -7.81 23.93
C THR A 130 4.53 -6.31 24.17
N VAL A 131 3.58 -5.55 23.61
CA VAL A 131 3.44 -4.10 23.87
C VAL A 131 3.20 -3.84 25.36
N VAL A 132 2.34 -4.64 25.99
CA VAL A 132 2.02 -4.48 27.42
C VAL A 132 3.13 -5.03 28.31
N LEU A 133 3.57 -6.27 28.04
CA LEU A 133 4.52 -6.98 28.88
C LEU A 133 5.90 -6.30 28.94
N PHE A 134 6.31 -5.65 27.83
CA PHE A 134 7.61 -5.01 27.72
C PHE A 134 7.53 -3.48 27.60
N ASP A 135 6.36 -2.91 27.90
CA ASP A 135 6.09 -1.47 27.90
C ASP A 135 6.46 -0.74 26.59
N LEU A 136 6.33 -1.42 25.45
CA LEU A 136 6.77 -0.91 24.15
C LEU A 136 5.87 0.22 23.64
N ASP A 137 6.46 1.20 22.96
CA ASP A 137 5.69 2.27 22.31
C ASP A 137 4.97 1.79 21.05
N ARG A 138 5.51 0.76 20.38
CA ARG A 138 4.96 0.11 19.17
C ARG A 138 5.40 -1.35 19.10
N THR A 139 4.72 -2.16 18.29
CA THR A 139 5.12 -3.56 17.98
C THR A 139 6.53 -3.64 17.42
N LEU A 140 7.27 -4.69 17.78
CA LEU A 140 8.55 -5.05 17.14
C LEU A 140 8.33 -5.53 15.71
N LYS A 141 9.19 -5.15 14.76
CA LYS A 141 9.00 -5.42 13.32
C LYS A 141 9.83 -6.61 12.83
N TYR A 142 9.53 -7.80 13.35
CA TYR A 142 10.27 -9.03 13.02
C TYR A 142 9.63 -9.89 11.91
N LYS A 143 8.31 -9.83 11.69
CA LYS A 143 7.63 -10.64 10.65
C LYS A 143 7.67 -10.06 9.23
N ARG A 144 7.97 -8.76 9.05
CA ARG A 144 7.92 -8.07 7.75
C ARG A 144 8.94 -6.93 7.67
N GLY A 145 9.48 -6.70 6.48
CA GLY A 145 10.43 -5.61 6.20
C GLY A 145 11.80 -6.13 5.76
N PRO A 146 12.80 -5.23 5.67
CA PRO A 146 14.18 -5.58 5.35
C PRO A 146 14.73 -6.63 6.32
N PHE A 147 15.56 -7.54 5.80
CA PHE A 147 16.13 -8.65 6.57
C PHE A 147 16.82 -8.18 7.86
N GLU A 148 17.66 -7.14 7.78
CA GLU A 148 18.42 -6.61 8.92
C GLU A 148 17.52 -6.08 10.04
N ASP A 149 16.41 -5.42 9.67
CA ASP A 149 15.44 -4.92 10.65
C ASP A 149 14.70 -6.08 11.31
N ARG A 150 14.25 -7.05 10.51
CA ARG A 150 13.58 -8.25 11.02
C ARG A 150 14.46 -9.02 11.99
N HIS A 151 15.71 -9.26 11.60
CA HIS A 151 16.69 -9.99 12.38
C HIS A 151 16.95 -9.30 13.73
N ARG A 152 17.23 -7.99 13.70
CA ARG A 152 17.46 -7.20 14.91
C ARG A 152 16.26 -7.18 15.85
N GLU A 153 15.06 -6.96 15.34
CA GLU A 153 13.84 -6.92 16.17
C GLU A 153 13.45 -8.30 16.72
N LEU A 154 13.72 -9.40 15.99
CA LEU A 154 13.48 -10.76 16.52
C LEU A 154 14.42 -11.07 17.69
N LEU A 155 15.72 -10.76 17.56
CA LEU A 155 16.67 -10.92 18.67
C LEU A 155 16.32 -10.04 19.87
N ARG A 156 15.79 -8.84 19.62
CA ARG A 156 15.28 -7.96 20.67
C ARG A 156 14.08 -8.59 21.39
N LEU A 157 13.13 -9.18 20.66
CA LEU A 157 12.02 -9.94 21.26
C LEU A 157 12.53 -11.10 22.11
N MET A 158 13.45 -11.91 21.59
CA MET A 158 14.03 -13.02 22.35
C MET A 158 14.70 -12.55 23.64
N THR A 159 15.41 -11.43 23.60
CA THR A 159 16.04 -10.82 24.78
C THR A 159 14.99 -10.35 25.82
N PHE A 160 13.87 -9.79 25.37
CA PHE A 160 12.76 -9.47 26.27
C PHE A 160 12.15 -10.71 26.92
N ILE A 161 11.95 -11.78 26.15
CA ILE A 161 11.43 -13.07 26.66
C ILE A 161 12.37 -13.67 27.71
N GLU A 162 13.68 -13.58 27.49
CA GLU A 162 14.69 -14.04 28.46
C GLU A 162 14.66 -13.22 29.75
N GLY A 163 14.34 -11.93 29.67
CA GLY A 163 14.15 -11.05 30.82
C GLY A 163 12.92 -11.38 31.68
N LEU A 164 11.97 -12.17 31.16
CA LEU A 164 10.82 -12.64 31.96
C LEU A 164 11.22 -13.64 33.06
N ASP A 165 12.49 -14.04 33.13
CA ASP A 165 13.03 -14.83 34.24
C ASP A 165 12.96 -14.10 35.59
N ASP A 166 12.84 -12.77 35.57
CA ASP A 166 12.68 -11.92 36.76
C ASP A 166 11.25 -11.33 36.88
N ALA A 167 10.34 -11.70 35.98
CA ALA A 167 8.96 -11.21 35.98
C ALA A 167 8.04 -12.01 36.93
N THR A 168 6.81 -11.51 37.11
CA THR A 168 5.74 -12.21 37.84
C THR A 168 4.47 -12.28 36.98
N PRO A 169 4.04 -13.48 36.53
CA PRO A 169 4.69 -14.78 36.75
C PRO A 169 6.02 -14.90 36.00
N ARG A 170 6.91 -15.73 36.52
CA ARG A 170 8.26 -15.94 35.99
C ARG A 170 8.22 -16.82 34.74
N LEU A 171 9.12 -16.59 33.78
CA LEU A 171 9.36 -17.47 32.63
C LEU A 171 10.85 -17.79 32.47
N ARG A 172 11.20 -19.07 32.59
CA ARG A 172 12.56 -19.62 32.60
C ARG A 172 12.94 -20.22 31.24
N VAL A 173 12.99 -19.40 30.18
CA VAL A 173 13.43 -19.88 28.86
C VAL A 173 14.93 -20.18 28.80
N ASN A 174 15.76 -19.43 29.53
CA ASN A 174 17.23 -19.56 29.53
C ASN A 174 17.74 -20.92 30.00
N ARG A 175 16.89 -21.73 30.66
CA ARG A 175 17.23 -23.08 31.14
C ARG A 175 16.83 -24.18 30.16
N SER A 176 16.15 -23.82 29.07
CA SER A 176 15.78 -24.74 28.00
C SER A 176 16.88 -24.78 26.95
N VAL A 177 17.45 -25.96 26.72
CA VAL A 177 18.44 -26.18 25.66
C VAL A 177 17.84 -25.83 24.29
N ALA A 178 16.57 -26.19 24.05
CA ALA A 178 15.88 -25.90 22.81
C ALA A 178 15.73 -24.39 22.54
N TRP A 179 15.52 -23.58 23.59
CA TRP A 179 15.49 -22.11 23.46
C TRP A 179 16.87 -21.55 23.10
N VAL A 180 17.93 -22.01 23.78
CA VAL A 180 19.30 -21.58 23.50
C VAL A 180 19.70 -21.93 22.05
N GLU A 181 19.30 -23.11 21.57
CA GLU A 181 19.52 -23.50 20.18
C GLU A 181 18.72 -22.66 19.19
N LEU A 182 17.44 -22.38 19.49
CA LEU A 182 16.60 -21.47 18.69
C LEU A 182 17.26 -20.09 18.58
N ARG A 183 17.72 -19.53 19.69
CA ARG A 183 18.41 -18.24 19.71
C ARG A 183 19.66 -18.23 18.84
N LYS A 184 20.51 -19.25 18.97
CA LYS A 184 21.73 -19.37 18.14
C LYS A 184 21.41 -19.48 16.65
N ARG A 185 20.32 -20.16 16.27
CA ARG A 185 19.88 -20.22 14.86
C ARG A 185 19.44 -18.86 14.35
N VAL A 186 18.70 -18.10 15.16
CA VAL A 186 18.29 -16.73 14.82
C VAL A 186 19.52 -15.83 14.70
N GLU A 187 20.46 -15.84 15.66
CA GLU A 187 21.70 -15.05 15.63
C GLU A 187 22.57 -15.36 14.39
N ALA A 188 22.58 -16.63 13.95
CA ALA A 188 23.30 -17.08 12.77
C ALA A 188 22.52 -16.91 11.45
N ALA A 189 21.34 -16.29 11.48
CA ALA A 189 20.54 -16.08 10.27
C ALA A 189 21.24 -15.13 9.30
N THR A 190 21.18 -15.44 8.01
CA THR A 190 21.81 -14.64 6.93
C THR A 190 20.83 -14.33 5.79
N LYS A 191 19.61 -14.87 5.85
CA LYS A 191 18.57 -14.66 4.84
C LYS A 191 17.16 -14.74 5.44
N PRO A 192 16.15 -14.11 4.83
CA PRO A 192 14.77 -14.07 5.34
C PRO A 192 14.19 -15.44 5.71
N SER A 193 14.38 -16.45 4.86
CA SER A 193 13.86 -17.81 5.08
C SER A 193 14.34 -18.48 6.37
N HIS A 194 15.48 -18.06 6.93
CA HIS A 194 15.93 -18.56 8.24
C HIS A 194 15.07 -17.99 9.37
N LEU A 195 14.71 -16.70 9.28
CA LEU A 195 13.82 -16.05 10.24
C LEU A 195 12.39 -16.57 10.12
N ASP A 196 11.90 -16.76 8.89
CA ASP A 196 10.55 -17.30 8.63
C ASP A 196 10.34 -18.67 9.31
N ARG A 197 11.40 -19.49 9.45
CA ARG A 197 11.36 -20.78 10.15
C ARG A 197 11.33 -20.63 11.68
N ASP A 198 12.01 -19.63 12.21
CA ASP A 198 12.29 -19.54 13.65
C ASP A 198 11.43 -18.46 14.36
N GLU A 199 10.67 -17.61 13.64
CA GLU A 199 9.80 -16.58 14.23
C GLU A 199 8.53 -17.14 14.92
N ASP A 200 7.82 -18.09 14.30
CA ASP A 200 6.59 -18.63 14.90
C ASP A 200 6.86 -19.37 16.23
N PRO A 201 7.91 -20.20 16.37
CA PRO A 201 8.27 -20.79 17.67
C PRO A 201 8.51 -19.75 18.78
N VAL A 202 9.05 -18.57 18.45
CA VAL A 202 9.26 -17.47 19.41
C VAL A 202 7.91 -16.88 19.85
N ASP A 203 7.01 -16.62 18.90
CA ASP A 203 5.66 -16.11 19.19
C ASP A 203 4.80 -17.11 19.96
N ALA A 204 4.98 -18.40 19.72
CA ALA A 204 4.33 -19.45 20.49
C ALA A 204 4.74 -19.42 21.97
N VAL A 205 6.00 -19.08 22.30
CA VAL A 205 6.43 -18.88 23.69
C VAL A 205 5.69 -17.70 24.34
N ILE A 206 5.48 -16.60 23.61
CA ILE A 206 4.65 -15.49 24.09
C ILE A 206 3.21 -15.95 24.31
N CYS A 207 2.62 -16.71 23.38
CA CYS A 207 1.26 -17.24 23.54
C CYS A 207 1.13 -18.10 24.80
N ALA A 208 2.06 -19.03 25.03
CA ALA A 208 2.10 -19.87 26.23
C ALA A 208 2.21 -19.01 27.50
N TYR A 209 3.06 -17.98 27.46
CA TYR A 209 3.24 -17.06 28.56
C TYR A 209 2.01 -16.20 28.84
N VAL A 210 1.24 -15.78 27.83
CA VAL A 210 -0.05 -15.09 28.04
C VAL A 210 -1.05 -16.00 28.77
N GLY A 211 -1.07 -17.30 28.45
CA GLY A 211 -1.86 -18.28 29.20
C GLY A 211 -1.45 -18.39 30.67
N LEU A 212 -0.14 -18.50 30.94
CA LEU A 212 0.42 -18.51 32.30
C LEU A 212 0.12 -17.19 33.04
N TYR A 213 0.28 -16.05 32.35
CA TYR A 213 0.02 -14.72 32.85
C TYR A 213 -1.43 -14.56 33.29
N TRP A 214 -2.37 -14.95 32.45
CA TRP A 214 -3.80 -14.92 32.78
C TRP A 214 -4.13 -15.79 33.99
N TYR A 215 -3.58 -17.00 34.05
CA TYR A 215 -3.84 -17.92 35.15
C TYR A 215 -3.39 -17.35 36.51
N HIS A 216 -2.21 -16.72 36.57
CA HIS A 216 -1.70 -16.14 37.81
C HIS A 216 -2.22 -14.73 38.10
N ARG A 217 -2.60 -13.98 37.05
CA ARG A 217 -2.97 -12.57 37.14
C ARG A 217 -4.25 -12.28 36.34
N PRO A 218 -5.38 -12.91 36.72
CA PRO A 218 -6.63 -12.76 35.97
C PRO A 218 -7.17 -11.33 35.95
N ASP A 219 -6.85 -10.52 36.96
CA ASP A 219 -7.25 -9.11 37.03
C ASP A 219 -6.39 -8.19 36.13
N ASP A 220 -5.22 -8.67 35.70
CA ASP A 220 -4.28 -7.92 34.86
C ASP A 220 -4.41 -8.27 33.37
N VAL A 221 -5.50 -8.94 32.97
CA VAL A 221 -5.82 -9.18 31.55
C VAL A 221 -7.15 -8.56 31.17
N THR A 222 -7.30 -8.25 29.88
CA THR A 222 -8.57 -7.80 29.30
C THR A 222 -9.04 -8.81 28.27
N ILE A 223 -10.30 -9.21 28.39
CA ILE A 223 -11.00 -10.01 27.39
C ILE A 223 -11.83 -9.06 26.52
N TYR A 224 -11.44 -8.92 25.26
CA TYR A 224 -12.15 -8.13 24.27
C TYR A 224 -13.12 -9.02 23.53
N GLY A 225 -14.39 -9.03 23.90
CA GLY A 225 -15.35 -9.95 23.29
C GLY A 225 -16.24 -10.63 24.29
N ASP A 226 -16.84 -11.72 23.86
CA ASP A 226 -17.54 -12.72 24.66
C ASP A 226 -17.52 -14.07 23.92
N HIS A 227 -17.85 -15.16 24.61
CA HIS A 227 -17.85 -16.49 23.98
C HIS A 227 -18.84 -16.60 22.81
N ALA A 228 -19.98 -15.91 22.87
CA ALA A 228 -21.02 -16.01 21.85
C ALA A 228 -20.60 -15.41 20.50
N SER A 229 -19.90 -14.26 20.52
CA SER A 229 -19.49 -13.50 19.33
C SER A 229 -18.00 -13.61 18.99
N GLY A 230 -17.22 -14.26 19.86
CA GLY A 230 -15.77 -14.36 19.81
C GLY A 230 -15.08 -13.31 20.68
N TYR A 231 -13.85 -13.62 21.08
CA TYR A 231 -13.07 -12.81 22.00
C TYR A 231 -11.58 -12.89 21.73
N ILE A 232 -10.84 -11.89 22.18
CA ILE A 232 -9.37 -11.89 22.22
C ILE A 232 -8.93 -11.58 23.65
N LEU A 233 -8.04 -12.40 24.21
CA LEU A 233 -7.43 -12.21 25.52
C LEU A 233 -6.01 -11.66 25.37
N THR A 234 -5.70 -10.59 26.10
CA THR A 234 -4.34 -10.02 26.16
C THR A 234 -4.11 -9.37 27.54
N PRO A 235 -2.87 -9.25 28.02
CA PRO A 235 -2.57 -8.41 29.18
C PRO A 235 -3.18 -7.01 29.06
N SER A 236 -3.69 -6.50 30.19
CA SER A 236 -4.41 -5.23 30.26
C SER A 236 -3.48 -4.07 30.02
N LEU A 237 -3.87 -3.19 29.09
CA LEU A 237 -3.14 -1.95 28.87
C LEU A 237 -3.22 -1.06 30.13
N PRO A 238 -2.09 -0.54 30.66
CA PRO A 238 -2.11 0.33 31.83
C PRO A 238 -3.05 1.52 31.62
N LYS A 239 -3.76 1.96 32.67
CA LYS A 239 -4.75 3.06 32.55
C LYS A 239 -4.15 4.35 31.97
N SER A 240 -2.90 4.66 32.28
CA SER A 240 -2.15 5.80 31.70
C SER A 240 -1.94 5.67 30.19
N ARG A 241 -1.93 4.43 29.70
CA ARG A 241 -1.83 4.08 28.29
C ARG A 241 -3.18 3.72 27.68
N LEU A 242 -4.30 3.75 28.40
CA LEU A 242 -5.59 3.69 27.73
C LEU A 242 -5.82 5.01 26.98
N PRO A 243 -6.56 5.01 25.85
CA PRO A 243 -7.08 6.26 25.30
C PRO A 243 -7.86 6.99 26.42
N GLU A 244 -7.60 8.28 26.64
CA GLU A 244 -8.35 9.04 27.64
C GLU A 244 -9.85 8.87 27.38
N ALA A 245 -10.58 8.41 28.40
CA ALA A 245 -12.02 8.50 28.38
C ALA A 245 -12.37 9.99 28.26
N ALA A 246 -12.98 10.37 27.15
CA ALA A 246 -13.37 11.77 26.92
C ALA A 246 -14.08 12.33 28.17
N PRO A 247 -13.75 13.55 28.63
CA PRO A 247 -14.27 14.07 29.89
C PRO A 247 -15.80 14.09 29.90
N THR A 248 -16.37 13.55 30.98
CA THR A 248 -17.79 13.49 31.26
C THR A 248 -18.39 14.90 31.35
N LYS A 249 -19.06 15.36 30.29
CA LYS A 249 -19.94 16.54 30.37
C LYS A 249 -21.28 16.14 31.02
N LYS A 250 -21.70 16.93 32.02
CA LYS A 250 -23.00 16.87 32.73
C LYS A 250 -24.20 16.66 31.78
N PRO A 251 -25.28 16.01 32.25
CA PRO A 251 -26.32 15.45 31.40
C PRO A 251 -27.03 16.56 30.60
N ARG A 252 -26.82 16.52 29.29
CA ARG A 252 -27.69 17.12 28.29
C ARG A 252 -28.55 16.00 27.71
N PRO A 253 -29.80 16.29 27.33
CA PRO A 253 -30.77 15.26 26.96
C PRO A 253 -30.23 14.41 25.81
N ASP A 254 -30.54 13.13 25.92
CA ASP A 254 -30.12 11.97 25.17
C ASP A 254 -29.40 12.22 23.82
N ARG A 255 -28.11 11.86 23.77
CA ARG A 255 -27.27 11.83 22.55
C ARG A 255 -26.72 10.42 22.25
N ARG A 256 -27.34 9.36 22.78
CA ARG A 256 -26.99 7.96 22.42
C ARG A 256 -27.82 7.38 21.29
N ALA A 257 -28.79 8.13 20.75
CA ALA A 257 -29.59 7.71 19.60
C ALA A 257 -28.95 8.01 18.22
N ASP A 258 -27.78 8.68 18.15
CA ASP A 258 -27.24 9.20 16.87
C ASP A 258 -25.92 8.57 16.41
N LEU A 259 -25.44 7.50 17.09
CA LEU A 259 -24.18 6.81 16.75
C LEU A 259 -24.37 5.47 16.03
N THR A 260 -25.61 5.09 15.71
CA THR A 260 -25.95 3.92 14.89
C THR A 260 -26.32 4.28 13.46
N ARG A 261 -26.17 5.54 13.08
CA ARG A 261 -26.26 5.99 11.69
C ARG A 261 -24.92 6.64 11.32
N PRO A 262 -24.29 6.29 10.17
CA PRO A 262 -23.28 7.16 9.61
C PRO A 262 -23.89 8.56 9.51
N SER A 263 -23.11 9.64 9.75
CA SER A 263 -23.65 10.98 9.49
C SER A 263 -24.28 10.98 8.09
N ALA A 264 -25.42 11.64 7.88
CA ALA A 264 -26.14 11.55 6.61
C ALA A 264 -25.20 11.69 5.39
N VAL A 265 -24.21 12.57 5.51
CA VAL A 265 -23.11 12.80 4.56
C VAL A 265 -22.20 11.58 4.34
N VAL A 266 -21.80 10.84 5.39
CA VAL A 266 -20.98 9.62 5.27
C VAL A 266 -21.80 8.45 4.73
N ALA A 267 -23.08 8.34 5.11
CA ALA A 267 -24.00 7.34 4.57
C ALA A 267 -24.23 7.59 3.07
N GLU A 268 -24.45 8.85 2.70
CA GLU A 268 -24.59 9.29 1.32
C GLU A 268 -23.30 9.05 0.52
N TYR A 269 -22.12 9.34 1.09
CA TYR A 269 -20.85 8.99 0.45
C TYR A 269 -20.72 7.49 0.21
N ALA A 270 -21.04 6.66 1.21
CA ALA A 270 -20.99 5.21 1.08
C ALA A 270 -21.95 4.71 -0.02
N ALA A 271 -23.14 5.30 -0.13
CA ALA A 271 -24.10 5.00 -1.20
C ALA A 271 -23.62 5.46 -2.59
N ARG A 272 -22.93 6.60 -2.68
CA ARG A 272 -22.36 7.13 -3.94
C ARG A 272 -21.07 6.44 -4.37
N ARG A 273 -20.39 5.74 -3.45
CA ARG A 273 -19.05 5.19 -3.69
C ARG A 273 -18.97 4.22 -4.88
N PRO A 274 -19.93 3.31 -5.13
CA PRO A 274 -19.89 2.45 -6.32
C PRO A 274 -19.81 3.25 -7.63
N ALA A 275 -20.64 4.28 -7.80
CA ALA A 275 -20.58 5.16 -8.96
C ALA A 275 -19.26 5.97 -9.03
N LEU A 276 -18.68 6.33 -7.88
CA LEU A 276 -17.36 6.96 -7.84
C LEU A 276 -16.24 6.01 -8.25
N VAL A 277 -16.38 4.69 -8.00
CA VAL A 277 -15.42 3.69 -8.49
C VAL A 277 -15.47 3.62 -10.01
N GLU A 278 -16.66 3.53 -10.60
CA GLU A 278 -16.82 3.56 -12.07
C GLU A 278 -16.25 4.86 -12.68
N ALA A 279 -16.52 6.00 -12.06
CA ALA A 279 -15.93 7.27 -12.48
C ALA A 279 -14.40 7.27 -12.35
N THR A 280 -13.85 6.66 -11.28
CA THR A 280 -12.40 6.52 -11.08
C THR A 280 -11.76 5.70 -12.20
N ASP A 281 -12.38 4.59 -12.60
CA ASP A 281 -11.90 3.73 -13.68
C ASP A 281 -11.99 4.45 -15.04
N HIS A 282 -13.05 5.24 -15.26
CA HIS A 282 -13.17 6.09 -16.45
C HIS A 282 -12.07 7.15 -16.50
N TYR A 283 -11.82 7.86 -15.39
CA TYR A 283 -10.72 8.82 -15.31
C TYR A 283 -9.36 8.15 -15.56
N LEU A 284 -9.13 6.96 -15.02
CA LEU A 284 -7.90 6.20 -15.24
C LEU A 284 -7.72 5.89 -16.73
N ALA A 285 -8.74 5.33 -17.38
CA ALA A 285 -8.70 5.00 -18.80
C ALA A 285 -8.48 6.23 -19.69
N LEU A 286 -9.16 7.35 -19.40
CA LEU A 286 -9.02 8.58 -20.16
C LEU A 286 -7.63 9.20 -20.00
N VAL A 287 -7.13 9.33 -18.76
CA VAL A 287 -5.81 9.91 -18.50
C VAL A 287 -4.71 9.03 -19.11
N THR A 288 -4.78 7.71 -18.95
CA THR A 288 -3.83 6.80 -19.58
C THR A 288 -3.88 6.93 -21.11
N GLY A 289 -5.07 6.93 -21.71
CA GLY A 289 -5.22 7.09 -23.16
C GLY A 289 -4.65 8.41 -23.68
N LEU A 290 -4.91 9.54 -23.00
CA LEU A 290 -4.35 10.84 -23.36
C LEU A 290 -2.81 10.85 -23.30
N LEU A 291 -2.22 10.25 -22.26
CA LEU A 291 -0.77 10.17 -22.10
C LEU A 291 -0.11 9.30 -23.17
N ASP A 292 -0.71 8.15 -23.46
CA ASP A 292 -0.27 7.22 -24.49
C ASP A 292 -0.37 7.86 -25.88
N ASP A 293 -1.51 8.50 -26.18
CA ASP A 293 -1.74 9.20 -27.44
C ASP A 293 -0.80 10.39 -27.64
N ALA A 294 -0.46 11.12 -26.58
CA ALA A 294 0.53 12.20 -26.61
C ALA A 294 1.97 11.68 -26.73
N GLY A 295 2.18 10.38 -26.57
CA GLY A 295 3.49 9.74 -26.63
C GLY A 295 4.37 10.04 -25.41
N ILE A 296 3.77 10.45 -24.28
CA ILE A 296 4.49 10.89 -23.08
C ILE A 296 5.09 9.69 -22.35
N ASN A 297 6.35 9.81 -21.94
CA ASN A 297 7.00 8.78 -21.15
C ASN A 297 6.68 8.90 -19.65
N TYR A 298 5.98 7.90 -19.12
CA TYR A 298 5.68 7.79 -17.69
C TYR A 298 6.02 6.40 -17.16
N LEU A 299 6.34 6.29 -15.88
CA LEU A 299 6.58 5.03 -15.15
C LEU A 299 5.27 4.32 -14.82
N SER A 300 4.28 5.04 -14.30
CA SER A 300 2.97 4.46 -13.96
C SER A 300 1.85 5.50 -13.86
N VAL A 301 0.62 5.06 -14.13
CA VAL A 301 -0.61 5.78 -13.80
C VAL A 301 -1.43 4.88 -12.88
N ALA A 302 -1.84 5.39 -11.73
CA ALA A 302 -2.65 4.67 -10.77
C ALA A 302 -3.82 5.53 -10.29
N ALA A 303 -4.99 4.92 -10.10
CA ALA A 303 -6.17 5.59 -9.60
C ALA A 303 -6.69 4.92 -8.33
N ARG A 304 -7.34 5.70 -7.48
CA ARG A 304 -8.02 5.21 -6.27
C ARG A 304 -9.24 6.04 -5.94
N THR A 305 -10.32 5.35 -5.57
CA THR A 305 -11.49 5.96 -4.94
C THR A 305 -11.31 5.97 -3.43
N LYS A 306 -11.48 7.15 -2.82
CA LYS A 306 -11.30 7.33 -1.37
C LYS A 306 -12.16 6.34 -0.57
N THR A 307 -11.61 5.74 0.48
CA THR A 307 -12.38 4.81 1.33
C THR A 307 -13.35 5.59 2.22
N VAL A 308 -14.42 4.92 2.67
CA VAL A 308 -15.43 5.55 3.55
C VAL A 308 -14.79 6.02 4.86
N GLU A 309 -13.83 5.27 5.39
CA GLU A 309 -13.08 5.59 6.60
C GLU A 309 -12.23 6.84 6.41
N SER A 310 -11.51 6.93 5.27
CA SER A 310 -10.67 8.10 4.95
C SER A 310 -11.51 9.35 4.70
N PHE A 311 -12.67 9.21 4.04
CA PHE A 311 -13.64 10.29 3.88
C PHE A 311 -14.19 10.77 5.23
N ALA A 312 -14.65 9.85 6.07
CA ALA A 312 -15.15 10.16 7.41
C ALA A 312 -14.07 10.81 8.29
N ALA A 313 -12.80 10.42 8.14
CA ALA A 313 -11.69 11.08 8.83
C ALA A 313 -11.49 12.54 8.38
N LYS A 314 -11.66 12.83 7.08
CA LYS A 314 -11.58 14.21 6.56
C LYS A 314 -12.75 15.09 7.01
N THR A 315 -13.97 14.57 7.01
CA THR A 315 -15.17 15.34 7.43
C THR A 315 -15.11 15.73 8.92
N ARG A 316 -14.32 15.01 9.71
CA ARG A 316 -14.08 15.28 11.14
C ARG A 316 -12.96 16.29 11.41
N ARG A 317 -12.18 16.70 10.40
CA ARG A 317 -11.12 17.70 10.58
C ARG A 317 -11.72 19.04 10.95
N ARG A 318 -11.04 19.76 11.84
CA ARG A 318 -11.43 21.11 12.27
C ARG A 318 -10.34 22.10 11.96
N GLY A 319 -10.72 23.32 11.59
CA GLY A 319 -9.81 24.45 11.43
C GLY A 319 -9.25 24.91 12.77
N ALA A 320 -8.27 25.82 12.73
CA ALA A 320 -7.65 26.42 13.91
C ALA A 320 -8.67 27.19 14.79
N ASP A 321 -9.80 27.58 14.21
CA ASP A 321 -10.94 28.24 14.87
C ASP A 321 -11.96 27.25 15.49
N GLY A 322 -11.68 25.95 15.41
CA GLY A 322 -12.54 24.89 15.94
C GLY A 322 -13.80 24.61 15.12
N LYS A 323 -13.97 25.23 13.94
CA LYS A 323 -15.08 24.91 13.01
C LYS A 323 -14.73 23.70 12.14
N PRO A 324 -15.73 22.96 11.61
CA PRO A 324 -15.47 21.94 10.59
C PRO A 324 -14.63 22.53 9.47
N LEU A 325 -13.57 21.82 9.06
CA LEU A 325 -12.72 22.23 7.94
C LEU A 325 -13.50 22.25 6.62
N TYR A 326 -14.52 21.39 6.53
CA TYR A 326 -15.42 21.28 5.40
C TYR A 326 -16.87 21.46 5.89
N SER A 327 -17.55 22.47 5.35
CA SER A 327 -18.96 22.75 5.59
C SER A 327 -19.87 21.83 4.76
N GLU A 328 -19.46 21.50 3.54
CA GLU A 328 -20.11 20.58 2.61
C GLU A 328 -19.11 19.53 2.11
N PRO A 329 -18.79 18.50 2.91
CA PRO A 329 -17.67 17.60 2.62
C PRO A 329 -17.80 16.79 1.33
N LEU A 330 -19.01 16.53 0.84
CA LEU A 330 -19.23 15.83 -0.43
C LEU A 330 -18.83 16.66 -1.67
N VAL A 331 -18.77 17.99 -1.51
CA VAL A 331 -18.41 18.94 -2.57
C VAL A 331 -16.98 19.44 -2.36
N GLU A 332 -16.64 19.83 -1.13
CA GLU A 332 -15.36 20.49 -0.81
C GLU A 332 -14.18 19.52 -0.68
N VAL A 333 -14.42 18.23 -0.42
CA VAL A 333 -13.34 17.23 -0.44
C VAL A 333 -13.06 16.86 -1.89
N THR A 334 -12.00 17.42 -2.45
CA THR A 334 -11.66 17.28 -3.87
C THR A 334 -11.00 15.96 -4.25
N ASP A 335 -10.52 15.19 -3.27
CA ASP A 335 -9.81 13.92 -3.49
C ASP A 335 -10.67 12.67 -3.23
N LEU A 336 -11.97 12.73 -3.59
CA LEU A 336 -12.83 11.54 -3.61
C LEU A 336 -12.38 10.56 -4.70
N ILE A 337 -12.02 11.11 -5.86
CA ILE A 337 -11.34 10.41 -6.96
C ILE A 337 -9.91 10.95 -7.00
N GLY A 338 -8.92 10.08 -6.80
CA GLY A 338 -7.51 10.44 -6.80
C GLY A 338 -6.75 9.65 -7.85
N LEU A 339 -5.99 10.34 -8.70
CA LEU A 339 -5.07 9.73 -9.65
C LEU A 339 -3.64 10.17 -9.34
N ARG A 340 -2.70 9.34 -9.75
CA ARG A 340 -1.27 9.57 -9.62
C ARG A 340 -0.59 9.19 -10.92
N VAL A 341 0.10 10.16 -11.51
CA VAL A 341 0.93 9.98 -12.71
C VAL A 341 2.39 10.13 -12.29
N ILE A 342 3.17 9.06 -12.44
CA ILE A 342 4.59 9.05 -12.11
C ILE A 342 5.39 9.09 -13.41
N THR A 343 6.15 10.15 -13.63
CA THR A 343 7.07 10.34 -14.76
C THR A 343 8.52 10.02 -14.36
N TYR A 344 9.42 9.97 -15.33
CA TYR A 344 10.85 9.79 -15.06
C TYR A 344 11.53 11.12 -14.74
N LEU A 345 11.27 12.15 -15.56
CA LEU A 345 11.91 13.44 -15.44
C LEU A 345 10.92 14.54 -15.07
N ARG A 346 11.48 15.65 -14.60
CA ARG A 346 10.74 16.84 -14.19
C ARG A 346 10.04 17.52 -15.36
N GLU A 347 10.68 17.59 -16.53
CA GLU A 347 10.07 18.20 -17.73
C GLU A 347 8.79 17.46 -18.13
N ASP A 348 8.79 16.13 -18.02
CA ASP A 348 7.62 15.31 -18.33
C ASP A 348 6.45 15.61 -17.34
N VAL A 349 6.72 16.05 -16.10
CA VAL A 349 5.66 16.48 -15.15
C VAL A 349 4.90 17.68 -15.70
N ASP A 350 5.62 18.67 -16.24
CA ASP A 350 5.02 19.86 -16.82
C ASP A 350 4.26 19.51 -18.10
N THR A 351 4.83 18.67 -18.97
CA THR A 351 4.15 18.17 -20.18
C THR A 351 2.83 17.48 -19.85
N VAL A 352 2.83 16.56 -18.87
CA VAL A 352 1.60 15.90 -18.41
C VAL A 352 0.59 16.92 -17.88
N ALA A 353 1.04 17.85 -17.03
CA ALA A 353 0.13 18.78 -16.39
C ALA A 353 -0.60 19.66 -17.41
N ASN A 354 0.14 20.09 -18.44
CA ASN A 354 -0.42 20.94 -19.48
C ASN A 354 -1.33 20.17 -20.45
N LEU A 355 -0.95 18.95 -20.85
CA LEU A 355 -1.82 18.08 -21.65
C LEU A 355 -3.19 17.90 -20.97
N LEU A 356 -3.19 17.58 -19.69
CA LEU A 356 -4.43 17.38 -18.93
C LEU A 356 -5.22 18.68 -18.76
N ALA A 357 -4.55 19.84 -18.72
CA ALA A 357 -5.19 21.14 -18.66
C ALA A 357 -5.90 21.53 -19.97
N GLU A 358 -5.46 20.98 -21.10
CA GLU A 358 -6.02 21.24 -22.43
C GLU A 358 -7.14 20.27 -22.79
N GLU A 359 -6.91 18.99 -22.56
CA GLU A 359 -7.83 17.92 -22.98
C GLU A 359 -8.95 17.69 -21.96
N MET A 360 -8.81 18.24 -20.75
CA MET A 360 -9.78 18.11 -19.68
C MET A 360 -10.16 19.48 -19.12
N ARG A 361 -11.30 19.55 -18.42
CA ARG A 361 -11.72 20.79 -17.76
C ARG A 361 -10.89 21.02 -16.50
N LEU A 362 -9.82 21.82 -16.60
CA LEU A 362 -9.01 22.20 -15.44
C LEU A 362 -9.80 23.09 -14.48
N LEU A 363 -9.84 22.72 -13.21
CA LEU A 363 -10.52 23.45 -12.13
C LEU A 363 -9.52 24.12 -11.17
N ASP A 364 -8.36 23.50 -10.96
CA ASP A 364 -7.29 24.01 -10.09
C ASP A 364 -5.94 23.40 -10.51
N ASP A 365 -4.85 24.15 -10.40
CA ASP A 365 -3.47 23.72 -10.67
C ASP A 365 -2.52 24.31 -9.62
N ARG A 366 -1.94 23.42 -8.82
CA ARG A 366 -1.10 23.78 -7.68
C ARG A 366 0.26 23.11 -7.77
N ASP A 367 1.30 23.92 -7.93
CA ASP A 367 2.68 23.49 -7.75
C ASP A 367 3.04 23.54 -6.27
N MET A 368 2.95 22.39 -5.60
CA MET A 368 3.23 22.27 -4.17
C MET A 368 4.68 22.62 -3.84
N GLY A 369 5.62 22.47 -4.79
CA GLY A 369 7.01 22.87 -4.59
C GLY A 369 7.14 24.38 -4.42
N GLN A 370 6.48 25.15 -5.30
CA GLN A 370 6.44 26.60 -5.19
C GLN A 370 5.68 27.09 -3.94
N GLU A 371 4.58 26.45 -3.59
CA GLU A 371 3.83 26.80 -2.38
C GLU A 371 4.66 26.57 -1.11
N THR A 372 5.29 25.40 -1.00
CA THR A 372 6.13 25.07 0.17
C THR A 372 7.31 26.04 0.28
N ALA A 373 7.95 26.37 -0.85
CA ALA A 373 9.03 27.36 -0.90
C ALA A 373 8.58 28.76 -0.45
N ARG A 374 7.37 29.20 -0.83
CA ARG A 374 6.79 30.48 -0.38
C ARG A 374 6.48 30.50 1.11
N GLU A 375 6.18 29.36 1.72
CA GLU A 375 5.98 29.20 3.16
C GLU A 375 7.28 29.11 3.97
N GLY A 376 8.45 29.25 3.31
CA GLY A 376 9.76 29.14 3.96
C GLY A 376 10.10 27.72 4.41
N ARG A 377 9.35 26.72 3.93
CA ARG A 377 9.61 25.30 4.14
C ARG A 377 10.25 24.74 2.88
N TRP A 378 11.19 23.80 3.04
CA TRP A 378 11.73 23.05 1.92
C TRP A 378 11.10 21.66 1.95
N GLY A 379 10.17 21.44 1.02
CA GLY A 379 9.53 20.15 0.76
C GLY A 379 9.69 19.83 -0.70
N TYR A 380 9.87 18.55 -1.01
CA TYR A 380 10.12 18.13 -2.38
C TYR A 380 8.82 18.09 -3.19
N ALA A 381 8.91 18.56 -4.43
CA ALA A 381 7.77 19.07 -5.20
C ALA A 381 6.78 17.99 -5.68
N SER A 382 5.53 18.40 -5.86
CA SER A 382 4.49 17.65 -6.55
C SER A 382 3.58 18.65 -7.25
N ARG A 383 3.13 18.34 -8.48
CA ARG A 383 2.11 19.14 -9.15
C ARG A 383 0.74 18.50 -8.94
N HIS A 384 -0.22 19.26 -8.42
CA HIS A 384 -1.56 18.79 -8.10
C HIS A 384 -2.56 19.48 -9.02
N LEU A 385 -3.25 18.70 -9.84
CA LEU A 385 -4.32 19.18 -10.71
C LEU A 385 -5.67 18.73 -10.17
N LEU A 386 -6.68 19.57 -10.33
CA LEU A 386 -8.08 19.20 -10.16
C LEU A 386 -8.76 19.29 -11.53
N VAL A 387 -9.23 18.18 -12.06
CA VAL A 387 -9.79 18.11 -13.42
C VAL A 387 -11.20 17.54 -13.44
N GLY A 388 -12.04 18.08 -14.32
CA GLY A 388 -13.39 17.61 -14.63
C GLY A 388 -13.46 16.98 -16.01
N VAL A 389 -14.36 16.02 -16.18
CA VAL A 389 -14.74 15.46 -17.48
C VAL A 389 -16.22 15.73 -17.70
N GLU A 390 -16.60 16.06 -18.93
CA GLU A 390 -18.01 16.29 -19.27
C GLU A 390 -18.84 15.01 -19.01
N GLY A 391 -20.03 15.17 -18.42
CA GLY A 391 -20.88 14.05 -18.02
C GLY A 391 -20.49 13.37 -16.70
N VAL A 392 -19.32 13.66 -16.14
CA VAL A 392 -18.91 13.17 -14.81
C VAL A 392 -19.06 14.27 -13.78
N GLN A 393 -19.92 14.03 -12.78
CA GLN A 393 -20.25 15.04 -11.77
C GLN A 393 -19.10 15.35 -10.81
N GLN A 394 -18.29 14.34 -10.46
CA GLN A 394 -17.23 14.48 -9.47
C GLN A 394 -15.88 14.75 -10.15
N PRO A 395 -15.17 15.85 -9.83
CA PRO A 395 -13.83 16.06 -10.34
C PRO A 395 -12.82 15.08 -9.74
N ALA A 396 -11.71 14.88 -10.45
CA ALA A 396 -10.60 14.05 -10.00
C ALA A 396 -9.39 14.92 -9.61
N SER A 397 -8.76 14.57 -8.49
CA SER A 397 -7.49 15.16 -8.08
C SER A 397 -6.34 14.31 -8.60
N ILE A 398 -5.52 14.87 -9.51
CA ILE A 398 -4.40 14.19 -10.15
C ILE A 398 -3.09 14.71 -9.57
N GLN A 399 -2.25 13.81 -9.06
CA GLN A 399 -0.91 14.14 -8.58
C GLN A 399 0.12 13.71 -9.62
N VAL A 400 0.82 14.67 -10.21
CA VAL A 400 1.87 14.42 -11.20
C VAL A 400 3.24 14.60 -10.51
N ARG A 401 4.08 13.58 -10.61
CA ARG A 401 5.36 13.48 -9.89
C ARG A 401 6.42 12.76 -10.70
N THR A 402 7.70 13.08 -10.50
CA THR A 402 8.80 12.19 -10.92
C THR A 402 8.85 10.94 -10.03
N VAL A 403 9.62 9.92 -10.46
CA VAL A 403 9.89 8.72 -9.67
C VAL A 403 10.53 9.04 -8.32
N LEU A 404 11.46 9.99 -8.31
CA LEU A 404 12.11 10.45 -7.09
C LEU A 404 11.09 11.19 -6.21
N GLN A 405 10.27 12.09 -6.78
CA GLN A 405 9.17 12.80 -6.08
C GLN A 405 8.17 11.85 -5.45
N HIS A 406 7.87 10.76 -6.13
CA HIS A 406 7.03 9.72 -5.59
C HIS A 406 7.69 9.02 -4.40
N ALA A 407 8.92 8.54 -4.55
CA ALA A 407 9.65 7.83 -3.50
C ALA A 407 9.77 8.68 -2.23
N TRP A 408 10.10 9.95 -2.41
CA TRP A 408 10.17 10.90 -1.31
C TRP A 408 8.84 11.09 -0.60
N ALA A 409 7.79 11.40 -1.34
CA ALA A 409 6.50 11.70 -0.74
C ALA A 409 5.90 10.48 -0.03
N GLU A 410 6.16 9.26 -0.49
CA GLU A 410 5.77 8.05 0.23
C GLU A 410 6.57 7.91 1.54
N PHE A 411 7.88 8.14 1.52
CA PHE A 411 8.73 8.07 2.71
C PHE A 411 8.39 9.16 3.74
N GLU A 412 8.25 10.40 3.30
CA GLU A 412 7.84 11.52 4.15
C GLU A 412 6.45 11.32 4.71
N HIS A 413 5.48 10.90 3.89
CA HIS A 413 4.13 10.63 4.36
C HIS A 413 4.13 9.48 5.36
N GLU A 414 4.90 8.42 5.14
CA GLU A 414 5.03 7.32 6.10
C GLU A 414 5.58 7.82 7.45
N ILE A 415 6.67 8.60 7.44
CA ILE A 415 7.29 9.08 8.68
C ILE A 415 6.44 10.14 9.39
N ARG A 416 5.88 11.12 8.66
CA ARG A 416 5.08 12.21 9.25
C ARG A 416 3.66 11.78 9.61
N TYR A 417 3.06 10.82 8.90
CA TYR A 417 1.68 10.38 9.14
C TYR A 417 1.59 9.13 10.01
N LYS A 418 2.57 8.21 9.94
CA LYS A 418 2.60 7.01 10.81
C LYS A 418 3.56 7.15 11.99
N GLY A 419 4.59 7.99 11.92
CA GLY A 419 5.52 8.21 13.01
C GLY A 419 5.01 9.21 14.05
N SER A 420 4.94 8.78 15.31
CA SER A 420 4.91 9.71 16.45
C SER A 420 6.35 10.13 16.69
N ILE A 421 6.86 11.05 15.88
CA ILE A 421 8.19 11.61 16.05
C ILE A 421 8.21 12.31 17.42
N PRO A 422 9.02 11.88 18.39
CA PRO A 422 9.17 12.61 19.65
C PRO A 422 9.62 14.05 19.35
N GLU A 423 9.04 15.04 20.04
CA GLU A 423 9.29 16.47 19.75
C GLU A 423 10.79 16.83 19.74
N ALA A 424 11.59 16.14 20.56
CA ALA A 424 13.05 16.32 20.61
C ALA A 424 13.78 16.01 19.28
N TYR A 425 13.22 15.14 18.42
CA TYR A 425 13.84 14.75 17.14
C TYR A 425 13.28 15.49 15.94
N VAL A 426 12.17 16.24 16.10
CA VAL A 426 11.53 16.97 15.00
C VAL A 426 12.50 17.92 14.27
N PRO A 427 13.33 18.73 14.95
CA PRO A 427 14.25 19.64 14.27
C PRO A 427 15.35 18.93 13.47
N ASP A 428 15.93 17.84 13.99
CA ASP A 428 16.96 17.08 13.25
C ASP A 428 16.35 16.34 12.06
N LEU A 429 15.15 15.79 12.23
CA LEU A 429 14.43 15.14 11.14
C LEU A 429 14.07 16.17 10.06
N ASP A 430 13.45 17.30 10.40
CA ASP A 430 13.13 18.35 9.41
C ASP A 430 14.39 18.80 8.63
N ARG A 431 15.54 18.92 9.30
CA ARG A 431 16.82 19.19 8.64
C ARG A 431 17.23 18.07 7.69
N ARG A 432 17.11 16.80 8.09
CA ARG A 432 17.39 15.65 7.21
C ARG A 432 16.42 15.57 6.03
N PHE A 433 15.13 15.86 6.27
CA PHE A 433 14.12 15.91 5.22
C PHE A 433 14.46 16.98 4.18
N THR A 434 14.91 18.14 4.64
CA THR A 434 15.39 19.23 3.78
C THR A 434 16.62 18.83 2.96
N LEU A 435 17.63 18.20 3.59
CA LEU A 435 18.84 17.75 2.89
C LEU A 435 18.54 16.67 1.84
N ALA A 436 17.67 15.73 2.16
CA ALA A 436 17.24 14.68 1.23
C ALA A 436 16.49 15.28 0.03
N ALA A 437 15.59 16.24 0.26
CA ALA A 437 14.90 16.94 -0.82
C ALA A 437 15.90 17.65 -1.77
N GLY A 438 16.93 18.31 -1.22
CA GLY A 438 17.97 18.95 -2.03
C GLY A 438 18.81 17.95 -2.86
N LEU A 439 19.13 16.78 -2.29
CA LEU A 439 19.84 15.73 -3.02
C LEU A 439 19.01 15.16 -4.17
N LEU A 440 17.71 14.93 -3.93
CA LEU A 440 16.81 14.41 -4.96
C LEU A 440 16.58 15.43 -6.07
N GLU A 441 16.49 16.73 -5.74
CA GLU A 441 16.41 17.78 -6.76
C GLU A 441 17.68 17.83 -7.61
N LEU A 442 18.86 17.67 -7.00
CA LEU A 442 20.12 17.58 -7.75
C LEU A 442 20.14 16.35 -8.66
N ALA A 443 19.69 15.19 -8.16
CA ALA A 443 19.61 13.97 -8.95
C ALA A 443 18.66 14.10 -10.16
N ASP A 444 17.48 14.71 -9.97
CA ASP A 444 16.56 15.00 -11.07
C ASP A 444 17.22 15.89 -12.14
N ARG A 445 17.98 16.92 -11.74
CA ARG A 445 18.72 17.80 -12.67
C ARG A 445 19.78 17.03 -13.46
N GLU A 446 20.52 16.16 -12.80
CA GLU A 446 21.53 15.31 -13.48
C GLU A 446 20.87 14.33 -14.46
N PHE A 447 19.70 13.76 -14.13
CA PHE A 447 18.97 12.90 -15.07
C PHE A 447 18.48 13.66 -16.30
N SER A 448 17.97 14.88 -16.15
CA SER A 448 17.65 15.77 -17.29
C SER A 448 18.89 16.07 -18.13
N ALA A 449 20.03 16.40 -17.49
CA ALA A 449 21.27 16.70 -18.20
C ALA A 449 21.84 15.47 -18.97
N VAL A 450 21.70 14.27 -18.42
CA VAL A 450 22.06 13.02 -19.11
C VAL A 450 21.19 12.81 -20.34
N ARG A 451 19.86 12.99 -20.24
CA ARG A 451 18.95 12.87 -21.38
C ARG A 451 19.27 13.88 -22.48
N GLU A 452 19.57 15.13 -22.12
CA GLU A 452 19.92 16.17 -23.09
C GLU A 452 21.25 15.88 -23.81
N ARG A 453 22.25 15.33 -23.09
CA ARG A 453 23.49 14.87 -23.71
C ARG A 453 23.26 13.70 -24.67
N LEU A 454 22.45 12.71 -24.29
CA LEU A 454 22.11 11.59 -25.17
C LEU A 454 21.38 12.07 -26.43
N ARG A 455 20.49 13.07 -26.31
CA ARG A 455 19.83 13.73 -27.45
C ARG A 455 20.84 14.35 -28.43
N THR A 456 21.91 14.94 -27.91
CA THR A 456 22.93 15.65 -28.71
C THR A 456 24.02 14.72 -29.25
N ALA A 457 24.31 13.60 -28.58
CA ALA A 457 25.46 12.72 -28.85
C ALA A 457 25.18 11.56 -29.83
N LEU A 458 23.98 11.44 -30.39
CA LEU A 458 23.67 10.42 -31.39
C LEU A 458 24.02 10.90 -32.81
N PRO A 459 25.26 10.67 -33.25
CA PRO A 459 25.48 10.10 -34.58
C PRO A 459 26.29 8.79 -34.55
N GLU A 460 26.00 7.95 -35.54
CA GLU A 460 26.71 6.75 -36.04
C GLU A 460 26.40 5.36 -35.45
N THR A 461 25.61 4.63 -36.26
CA THR A 461 25.69 3.19 -36.60
C THR A 461 25.72 2.16 -35.47
N ALA A 462 24.54 1.67 -35.10
CA ALA A 462 24.38 0.27 -34.70
C ALA A 462 23.58 -0.44 -35.81
N GLU A 463 24.23 -1.33 -36.55
CA GLU A 463 23.54 -2.25 -37.47
C GLU A 463 22.58 -3.12 -36.66
N PRO A 464 21.27 -3.13 -36.96
CA PRO A 464 20.32 -3.93 -36.21
C PRO A 464 20.57 -5.43 -36.45
N GLU A 465 20.60 -6.22 -35.37
CA GLU A 465 20.52 -7.68 -35.46
C GLU A 465 19.20 -8.06 -36.16
N ILE A 466 19.30 -8.73 -37.31
CA ILE A 466 18.17 -9.17 -38.13
C ILE A 466 17.43 -10.29 -37.37
N GLY A 467 16.47 -9.91 -36.53
CA GLY A 467 15.45 -10.80 -36.01
C GLY A 467 14.41 -11.13 -37.10
N SER A 468 13.68 -12.24 -36.94
CA SER A 468 12.63 -12.69 -37.87
C SER A 468 11.35 -11.84 -37.86
N ASP A 469 11.39 -10.65 -37.25
CA ASP A 469 10.26 -9.74 -37.12
C ASP A 469 10.33 -8.73 -38.27
N PRO A 470 9.33 -8.67 -39.16
CA PRO A 470 9.33 -7.75 -40.30
C PRO A 470 9.15 -6.28 -39.90
N ARG A 471 8.91 -5.96 -38.62
CA ARG A 471 8.79 -4.57 -38.16
C ARG A 471 10.14 -3.88 -38.10
N ILE A 472 10.14 -2.57 -38.36
CA ILE A 472 11.31 -1.71 -38.12
C ILE A 472 11.74 -1.85 -36.66
N PRO A 473 13.01 -2.21 -36.37
CA PRO A 473 13.47 -2.35 -35.00
C PRO A 473 13.31 -1.04 -34.23
N THR A 474 12.72 -1.11 -33.03
CA THR A 474 12.47 0.05 -32.18
C THR A 474 13.68 0.99 -31.99
N PRO A 475 14.92 0.52 -31.76
CA PRO A 475 16.08 1.40 -31.61
C PRO A 475 16.39 2.18 -32.89
N VAL A 476 16.20 1.57 -34.06
CA VAL A 476 16.42 2.19 -35.37
C VAL A 476 15.38 3.28 -35.61
N LEU A 477 14.11 2.98 -35.37
CA LEU A 477 13.02 3.94 -35.51
C LEU A 477 13.16 5.11 -34.53
N ALA A 478 13.56 4.84 -33.29
CA ALA A 478 13.81 5.89 -32.29
C ALA A 478 14.93 6.84 -32.70
N THR A 479 16.01 6.29 -33.29
CA THR A 479 17.13 7.09 -33.80
C THR A 479 16.70 7.97 -34.97
N TYR A 480 16.00 7.40 -35.95
CA TYR A 480 15.47 8.14 -37.09
C TYR A 480 14.54 9.29 -36.66
N LEU A 481 13.57 8.99 -35.80
CA LEU A 481 12.60 9.99 -35.32
C LEU A 481 13.25 11.07 -34.45
N GLY A 482 14.28 10.73 -33.66
CA GLY A 482 15.06 11.70 -32.90
C GLY A 482 15.81 12.69 -33.79
N ASN A 483 16.34 12.23 -34.93
CA ASN A 483 17.01 13.09 -35.91
C ASN A 483 16.02 13.93 -36.73
N ARG A 484 14.88 13.35 -37.13
CA ARG A 484 13.85 14.04 -37.92
C ARG A 484 13.09 15.09 -37.11
N PHE A 485 12.87 14.84 -35.83
CA PHE A 485 12.13 15.72 -34.91
C PHE A 485 12.99 16.08 -33.67
N PRO A 486 14.05 16.89 -33.84
CA PRO A 486 15.03 17.15 -32.78
C PRO A 486 14.46 17.90 -31.56
N ASP A 487 13.34 18.60 -31.74
CA ASP A 487 12.63 19.35 -30.71
C ASP A 487 11.47 18.56 -30.08
N ALA A 488 11.30 17.29 -30.45
CA ALA A 488 10.26 16.43 -29.90
C ALA A 488 10.73 15.70 -28.62
N GLY A 489 9.82 15.54 -27.66
CA GLY A 489 10.07 14.74 -26.46
C GLY A 489 10.31 13.26 -26.79
N TRP A 490 11.04 12.56 -25.89
CA TRP A 490 11.32 11.13 -26.02
C TRP A 490 10.08 10.30 -25.67
N SER A 491 9.77 9.30 -26.51
CA SER A 491 8.65 8.38 -26.31
C SER A 491 9.11 7.06 -25.69
N ARG A 492 8.18 6.30 -25.12
CA ARG A 492 8.46 4.96 -24.59
C ARG A 492 8.83 3.96 -25.68
N THR A 493 9.66 2.97 -25.35
CA THR A 493 10.02 1.84 -26.24
C THR A 493 8.77 1.15 -26.80
N ASP A 494 7.74 1.00 -25.96
CA ASP A 494 6.44 0.44 -26.29
C ASP A 494 5.67 1.28 -27.33
N HIS A 495 5.81 2.62 -27.31
CA HIS A 495 5.20 3.49 -28.34
C HIS A 495 5.89 3.33 -29.69
N TYR A 496 7.23 3.15 -29.69
CA TYR A 496 7.97 2.85 -30.91
C TYR A 496 7.61 1.46 -31.47
N ALA A 497 7.43 0.46 -30.61
CA ALA A 497 6.98 -0.86 -31.03
C ALA A 497 5.55 -0.84 -31.60
N TRP A 498 4.67 -0.03 -31.02
CA TRP A 498 3.31 0.18 -31.49
C TRP A 498 3.26 0.88 -32.85
N ILE A 499 3.93 2.04 -33.02
CA ILE A 499 3.94 2.75 -34.30
C ILE A 499 4.65 1.95 -35.40
N ALA A 500 5.65 1.11 -35.05
CA ALA A 500 6.26 0.17 -35.98
C ALA A 500 5.28 -0.91 -36.46
N GLY A 501 4.32 -1.32 -35.62
CA GLY A 501 3.20 -2.18 -36.03
C GLY A 501 2.28 -1.49 -37.03
N LEU A 502 1.92 -0.24 -36.77
CA LEU A 502 1.08 0.55 -37.70
C LEU A 502 1.77 0.83 -39.04
N LEU A 503 3.09 1.05 -39.04
CA LEU A 503 3.87 1.16 -40.27
C LEU A 503 3.79 -0.13 -41.08
N LEU A 504 3.97 -1.29 -40.42
CA LEU A 504 3.85 -2.59 -41.09
C LEU A 504 2.44 -2.83 -41.66
N ASP A 505 1.39 -2.43 -40.93
CA ASP A 505 -0.01 -2.50 -41.41
C ASP A 505 -0.25 -1.63 -42.65
N LEU A 506 0.52 -0.54 -42.81
CA LEU A 506 0.54 0.30 -44.01
C LEU A 506 1.45 -0.25 -45.13
N GLY A 507 2.13 -1.38 -44.88
CA GLY A 507 3.10 -1.98 -45.80
C GLY A 507 4.45 -1.28 -45.80
N ILE A 508 4.80 -0.55 -44.73
CA ILE A 508 6.09 0.11 -44.54
C ILE A 508 6.93 -0.70 -43.55
N ASP A 509 8.02 -1.30 -44.02
CA ASP A 509 8.88 -2.18 -43.21
C ASP A 509 10.33 -1.68 -43.07
N SER A 510 10.67 -0.54 -43.71
CA SER A 510 12.02 0.04 -43.67
C SER A 510 12.02 1.56 -43.44
N ILE A 511 13.15 2.09 -42.97
CA ILE A 511 13.33 3.55 -42.76
C ILE A 511 13.28 4.30 -44.09
N ASP A 512 13.82 3.73 -45.17
CA ASP A 512 13.80 4.34 -46.51
C ASP A 512 12.35 4.53 -47.00
N GLU A 513 11.46 3.57 -46.71
CA GLU A 513 10.03 3.69 -47.03
C GLU A 513 9.30 4.69 -46.14
N VAL A 514 9.66 4.80 -44.85
CA VAL A 514 9.15 5.87 -43.97
C VAL A 514 9.55 7.24 -44.54
N GLU A 515 10.82 7.41 -44.91
CA GLU A 515 11.33 8.66 -45.47
C GLU A 515 10.66 8.98 -46.82
N ALA A 516 10.50 7.98 -47.69
CA ALA A 516 9.79 8.14 -48.96
C ALA A 516 8.31 8.53 -48.77
N ALA A 517 7.61 7.92 -47.80
CA ALA A 517 6.23 8.26 -47.47
C ALA A 517 6.11 9.70 -46.95
N LEU A 518 7.07 10.12 -46.10
CA LEU A 518 7.08 11.45 -45.51
C LEU A 518 7.66 12.55 -46.42
N ALA A 519 8.33 12.21 -47.51
CA ALA A 519 8.95 13.19 -48.41
C ALA A 519 7.96 14.17 -49.04
N GLY A 520 6.70 13.75 -49.22
CA GLY A 520 5.63 14.54 -49.82
C GLY A 520 4.82 15.38 -48.84
N ILE A 521 5.10 15.32 -47.53
CA ILE A 521 4.32 16.03 -46.51
C ILE A 521 5.17 17.01 -45.72
N ASP A 522 4.64 18.22 -45.54
CA ASP A 522 5.23 19.20 -44.64
C ASP A 522 4.87 18.84 -43.20
N THR A 523 5.76 18.09 -42.56
CA THR A 523 5.60 17.65 -41.17
C THR A 523 5.53 18.80 -40.17
N ASP A 524 6.13 19.95 -40.50
CA ASP A 524 6.09 21.14 -39.64
C ASP A 524 4.74 21.84 -39.77
N ALA A 525 4.19 21.91 -40.99
CA ALA A 525 2.83 22.40 -41.21
C ALA A 525 1.77 21.47 -40.57
N VAL A 526 1.96 20.15 -40.63
CA VAL A 526 1.10 19.18 -39.92
C VAL A 526 1.14 19.44 -38.41
N ASN A 527 2.34 19.57 -37.85
CA ASN A 527 2.50 19.84 -36.42
C ASN A 527 1.92 21.22 -36.02
N ALA A 528 2.05 22.23 -36.88
CA ALA A 528 1.46 23.55 -36.68
C ALA A 528 -0.08 23.53 -36.78
N ALA A 529 -0.64 22.77 -37.72
CA ALA A 529 -2.09 22.62 -37.90
C ALA A 529 -2.75 21.89 -36.72
N MET A 530 -2.00 21.02 -36.03
CA MET A 530 -2.47 20.42 -34.79
C MET A 530 -2.58 21.43 -33.64
N ASP A 531 -1.89 22.57 -33.74
CA ASP A 531 -1.86 23.67 -32.77
C ASP A 531 -1.58 23.17 -31.34
N TYR A 532 -0.61 22.27 -31.21
CA TYR A 532 -0.19 21.78 -29.91
C TYR A 532 0.47 22.92 -29.13
N ARG A 533 -0.03 23.18 -27.93
CA ARG A 533 0.55 24.20 -27.04
C ARG A 533 1.93 23.80 -26.51
N TYR A 534 2.28 22.52 -26.62
CA TYR A 534 3.57 21.95 -26.22
C TYR A 534 4.14 21.03 -27.31
N PRO A 535 5.47 20.81 -27.35
CA PRO A 535 6.07 19.97 -28.38
C PRO A 535 5.56 18.53 -28.29
N ALA A 536 4.87 18.07 -29.34
CA ALA A 536 4.48 16.67 -29.46
C ALA A 536 5.73 15.77 -29.49
N GLY A 537 5.63 14.60 -28.85
CA GLY A 537 6.67 13.58 -28.88
C GLY A 537 6.93 13.05 -30.29
N ALA A 538 8.11 12.46 -30.51
CA ALA A 538 8.55 12.10 -31.87
C ALA A 538 7.64 11.06 -32.53
N VAL A 539 7.15 10.08 -31.75
CA VAL A 539 6.16 9.09 -32.21
C VAL A 539 4.82 9.76 -32.55
N ARG A 540 4.40 10.76 -31.79
CA ARG A 540 3.16 11.48 -32.05
C ARG A 540 3.24 12.29 -33.35
N ARG A 541 4.35 12.96 -33.61
CA ARG A 541 4.55 13.69 -34.88
C ARG A 541 4.52 12.75 -36.09
N LEU A 542 5.14 11.56 -35.97
CA LEU A 542 5.03 10.53 -36.99
C LEU A 542 3.56 10.10 -37.18
N ASP A 543 2.85 9.83 -36.08
CA ASP A 543 1.44 9.44 -36.09
C ASP A 543 0.53 10.51 -36.73
N ASP A 544 0.78 11.80 -36.47
CA ASP A 544 0.08 12.93 -37.12
C ASP A 544 0.38 13.00 -38.62
N ALA A 545 1.63 12.79 -39.02
CA ALA A 545 2.03 12.78 -40.43
C ALA A 545 1.40 11.61 -41.19
N LEU A 546 1.37 10.40 -40.59
CA LEU A 546 0.69 9.24 -41.17
C LEU A 546 -0.82 9.46 -41.26
N LEU A 547 -1.44 10.06 -40.23
CA LEU A 547 -2.86 10.43 -40.27
C LEU A 547 -3.16 11.43 -41.38
N ALA A 548 -2.28 12.41 -41.60
CA ALA A 548 -2.43 13.39 -42.67
C ALA A 548 -2.26 12.76 -44.07
N LEU A 549 -1.34 11.80 -44.23
CA LEU A 549 -1.08 11.10 -45.50
C LEU A 549 -2.21 10.13 -45.88
N TYR A 550 -2.61 9.27 -44.94
CA TYR A 550 -3.51 8.14 -45.21
C TYR A 550 -4.96 8.39 -44.79
N GLY A 551 -5.23 9.48 -44.06
CA GLY A 551 -6.58 9.95 -43.75
C GLY A 551 -7.46 8.88 -43.12
N THR A 552 -8.63 8.63 -43.73
CA THR A 552 -9.60 7.63 -43.22
C THR A 552 -9.09 6.20 -43.29
N ASP A 553 -8.13 5.88 -44.17
CA ASP A 553 -7.59 4.53 -44.27
C ASP A 553 -6.65 4.24 -43.08
N TYR A 554 -5.94 5.26 -42.60
CA TYR A 554 -5.21 5.18 -41.32
C TYR A 554 -6.14 4.89 -40.15
N ILE A 555 -7.29 5.58 -40.08
CA ILE A 555 -8.27 5.43 -38.99
C ILE A 555 -8.83 4.00 -38.93
N ARG A 556 -8.93 3.32 -40.08
CA ARG A 556 -9.51 1.98 -40.20
C ARG A 556 -8.55 0.84 -39.84
N LEU A 557 -7.26 1.12 -39.62
CA LEU A 557 -6.30 0.10 -39.18
C LEU A 557 -6.79 -0.57 -37.88
N GLN A 558 -6.59 -1.88 -37.78
CA GLN A 558 -7.11 -2.67 -36.67
C GLN A 558 -6.60 -2.16 -35.32
N ASP A 559 -5.31 -1.81 -35.26
CA ASP A 559 -4.65 -1.28 -34.08
C ASP A 559 -5.07 0.17 -33.75
N ASN A 560 -5.82 0.85 -34.62
CA ASN A 560 -6.43 2.16 -34.38
C ASN A 560 -7.89 2.09 -33.90
N SER A 561 -8.49 0.89 -33.82
CA SER A 561 -9.91 0.69 -33.50
C SER A 561 -10.37 1.34 -32.18
N HIS A 562 -9.49 1.42 -31.19
CA HIS A 562 -9.78 1.99 -29.87
C HIS A 562 -9.72 3.53 -29.83
N ARG A 563 -9.14 4.19 -30.85
CA ARG A 563 -8.88 5.64 -30.88
C ARG A 563 -9.48 6.36 -32.09
N VAL A 564 -10.42 5.72 -32.80
CA VAL A 564 -11.09 6.26 -34.00
C VAL A 564 -11.59 7.69 -33.80
N LYS A 565 -12.35 7.96 -32.73
CA LYS A 565 -12.91 9.30 -32.48
C LYS A 565 -11.84 10.39 -32.31
N LEU A 566 -10.71 10.04 -31.68
CA LEU A 566 -9.59 10.97 -31.47
C LEU A 566 -8.87 11.25 -32.78
N LEU A 567 -8.68 10.22 -33.61
CA LEU A 567 -8.12 10.38 -34.95
C LEU A 567 -9.03 11.18 -35.88
N GLU A 568 -10.34 10.98 -35.82
CA GLU A 568 -11.32 11.78 -36.57
C GLU A 568 -11.26 13.26 -36.17
N ALA A 569 -11.15 13.55 -34.87
CA ALA A 569 -11.01 14.91 -34.37
C ALA A 569 -9.70 15.57 -34.83
N ARG A 570 -8.58 14.84 -34.79
CA ARG A 570 -7.27 15.30 -35.31
C ARG A 570 -7.29 15.50 -36.81
N LEU A 571 -7.86 14.57 -37.56
CA LEU A 571 -8.00 14.68 -39.02
C LEU A 571 -8.86 15.88 -39.41
N ALA A 572 -9.85 16.24 -38.59
CA ALA A 572 -10.63 17.46 -38.78
C ALA A 572 -9.78 18.73 -38.57
N ARG A 573 -8.83 18.74 -37.62
CA ARG A 573 -7.88 19.88 -37.43
C ARG A 573 -6.91 20.03 -38.59
N LEU A 574 -6.53 18.93 -39.22
CA LEU A 574 -5.71 18.91 -40.44
C LEU A 574 -6.46 19.42 -41.69
N ARG A 575 -7.76 19.72 -41.57
CA ARG A 575 -8.56 20.35 -42.64
C ARG A 575 -8.93 21.77 -42.20
N PRO A 576 -8.20 22.84 -42.60
CA PRO A 576 -7.69 23.05 -43.95
C PRO A 576 -6.19 23.44 -44.01
N VAL A 577 -5.37 22.56 -44.58
CA VAL A 577 -4.11 22.89 -45.28
C VAL A 577 -4.27 22.48 -46.74
#